data_AF-A0A3N5KA98-F1
#
_entry.id   AF-A0A3N5KA98-F1
#
_cell.length_a   1.000
_cell.length_b   1.000
_cell.length_c   1.000
_cell.angle_alpha   90.00
_cell.angle_beta   90.00
_cell.angle_gamma   90.00
#
_symmetry.space_group_name_H-M   'P 1'
#
loop_
_entity.id
_entity.type
_entity.pdbx_description
1 polymer ?
#
loop_
_entity_poly.entity_id
_entity_poly.type
_entity_poly.pdbx_seq_one_letter_code
_entity_poly.pdbx_strand_id
1 'polypeptide(L)'
;MEGLGTWVREQLQYRDEAALLAPVRRDFTSYEEPSIPEVIGAAHPYLPVDVALGEMVLNVGRAIRLASLGVDGIIDISPFTCMNGIVCEAVYPRVSRDQGGLPIRTLYFDGTVRDLESDIELYLDLTMSYRRRKTTPRPASVATRRPCRG
;
A
#
# COMPACT_ATOMS: atom_id res chain seq x y z
N MET A 1 -14.26 15.29 -31.81
CA MET A 1 -14.22 16.19 -30.63
C MET A 1 -14.04 15.44 -29.30
N GLU A 2 -14.20 14.11 -29.24
CA GLU A 2 -14.04 13.33 -28.00
C GLU A 2 -12.59 13.25 -27.49
N GLY A 3 -11.60 13.14 -28.39
CA GLY A 3 -10.19 13.01 -28.00
C GLY A 3 -9.57 14.25 -27.33
N LEU A 4 -10.07 15.46 -27.63
CA LEU A 4 -9.54 16.69 -27.03
C LEU A 4 -9.91 16.78 -25.54
N GLY A 5 -11.14 16.38 -25.19
CA GLY A 5 -11.59 16.36 -23.81
C GLY A 5 -10.81 15.36 -22.96
N THR A 6 -10.58 14.15 -23.50
CA THR A 6 -9.75 13.12 -22.83
C THR A 6 -8.32 13.60 -22.64
N TRP A 7 -7.70 14.20 -23.67
CA TRP A 7 -6.35 14.73 -23.58
C TRP A 7 -6.22 15.82 -22.51
N VAL A 8 -7.17 16.78 -22.46
CA VAL A 8 -7.15 17.82 -21.42
C VAL A 8 -7.25 17.21 -20.01
N ARG A 9 -8.14 16.24 -19.81
CA ARG A 9 -8.28 15.55 -18.52
C ARG A 9 -7.02 14.81 -18.12
N GLU A 10 -6.40 14.11 -19.07
CA GLU A 10 -5.16 13.39 -18.86
C GLU A 10 -4.02 14.35 -18.46
N GLN A 11 -3.88 15.48 -19.15
CA GLN A 11 -2.89 16.49 -18.79
C GLN A 11 -3.15 17.09 -17.40
N LEU A 12 -4.41 17.33 -17.02
CA LEU A 12 -4.76 17.80 -15.68
C LEU A 12 -4.43 16.75 -14.62
N GLN A 13 -4.81 15.49 -14.85
CA GLN A 13 -4.54 14.38 -13.94
C GLN A 13 -3.04 14.19 -13.71
N TYR A 14 -2.22 14.25 -14.76
CA TYR A 14 -0.76 14.17 -14.61
C TYR A 14 -0.18 15.35 -13.83
N ARG A 15 -0.72 16.56 -14.01
CA ARG A 15 -0.29 17.73 -13.25
C ARG A 15 -0.65 17.62 -11.78
N ASP A 16 -1.86 17.17 -11.47
CA ASP A 16 -2.34 16.98 -10.10
C ASP A 16 -1.55 15.87 -9.39
N GLU A 17 -1.31 14.74 -10.06
CA GLU A 17 -0.45 13.67 -9.54
C GLU A 17 0.96 14.18 -9.23
N ALA A 18 1.57 14.93 -10.16
CA ALA A 18 2.89 15.51 -9.95
C ALA A 18 2.91 16.50 -8.77
N ALA A 19 1.87 17.31 -8.63
CA ALA A 19 1.73 18.26 -7.52
C ALA A 19 1.54 17.56 -6.16
N LEU A 20 0.73 16.50 -6.11
CA LEU A 20 0.51 15.68 -4.91
C LEU A 20 1.76 14.92 -4.49
N LEU A 21 2.54 14.40 -5.44
CA LEU A 21 3.74 13.63 -5.16
C LEU A 21 4.94 14.52 -4.79
N ALA A 22 5.02 15.76 -5.30
CA ALA A 22 6.18 16.64 -5.14
C ALA A 22 6.69 16.79 -3.69
N PRO A 23 5.84 16.97 -2.64
CA PRO A 23 6.30 17.14 -1.27
C PRO A 23 6.96 15.89 -0.67
N VAL A 24 6.57 14.71 -1.13
CA VAL A 24 6.91 13.41 -0.54
C VAL A 24 7.77 12.53 -1.45
N ARG A 25 8.09 13.00 -2.66
CA ARG A 25 8.83 12.24 -3.69
C ARG A 25 10.14 11.62 -3.17
N ARG A 26 10.84 12.31 -2.26
CA ARG A 26 12.08 11.82 -1.66
C ARG A 26 11.89 10.64 -0.70
N ASP A 27 10.74 10.57 -0.05
CA ASP A 27 10.42 9.48 0.88
C ASP A 27 10.07 8.19 0.12
N PHE A 28 9.57 8.32 -1.11
CA PHE A 28 9.18 7.19 -1.98
C PHE A 28 10.31 6.66 -2.87
N THR A 29 11.48 7.31 -2.94
CA THR A 29 12.57 6.91 -3.84
C THR A 29 13.08 5.47 -3.61
N SER A 30 12.81 4.87 -2.45
CA SER A 30 13.19 3.48 -2.15
C SER A 30 12.03 2.47 -2.20
N TYR A 31 10.84 2.93 -2.59
CA TYR A 31 9.61 2.14 -2.70
C TYR A 31 8.99 2.37 -4.08
N GLU A 32 9.78 2.09 -5.12
CA GLU A 32 9.33 2.21 -6.51
C GLU A 32 8.17 1.26 -6.81
N GLU A 33 7.29 1.69 -7.70
CA GLU A 33 6.13 0.90 -8.10
C GLU A 33 6.59 -0.37 -8.83
N PRO A 34 6.21 -1.57 -8.37
CA PRO A 34 6.56 -2.81 -9.05
C PRO A 34 5.84 -2.95 -10.40
N SER A 35 6.40 -3.78 -11.28
CA SER A 35 5.73 -4.12 -12.53
C SER A 35 4.51 -5.01 -12.29
N ILE A 36 3.51 -4.90 -13.18
CA ILE A 36 2.27 -5.72 -13.10
C ILE A 36 2.57 -7.23 -13.02
N PRO A 37 3.47 -7.82 -13.83
CA PRO A 37 3.78 -9.25 -13.72
C PRO A 37 4.37 -9.66 -12.36
N GLU A 38 5.21 -8.81 -11.75
CA GLU A 38 5.76 -9.07 -10.42
C GLU A 38 4.66 -9.08 -9.35
N VAL A 39 3.74 -8.12 -9.44
CA VAL A 39 2.58 -8.02 -8.52
C VAL A 39 1.69 -9.25 -8.65
N ILE A 40 1.33 -9.63 -9.87
CA ILE A 40 0.49 -10.82 -10.12
C ILE A 40 1.19 -12.08 -9.62
N GLY A 41 2.49 -12.23 -9.90
CA GLY A 41 3.28 -13.37 -9.43
C GLY A 41 3.33 -13.46 -7.90
N ALA A 42 3.46 -12.33 -7.22
CA ALA A 42 3.45 -12.27 -5.76
C ALA A 42 2.10 -12.68 -5.14
N ALA A 43 0.99 -12.30 -5.77
CA ALA A 43 -0.36 -12.61 -5.29
C ALA A 43 -0.79 -14.06 -5.53
N HIS A 44 -0.21 -14.74 -6.54
CA HIS A 44 -0.63 -16.07 -7.00
C HIS A 44 -0.82 -17.14 -5.90
N PRO A 45 0.01 -17.24 -4.84
CA PRO A 45 -0.20 -18.23 -3.77
C PRO A 45 -1.48 -18.02 -2.93
N TYR A 46 -2.07 -16.82 -3.02
CA TYR A 46 -3.24 -16.40 -2.23
C TYR A 46 -4.47 -16.18 -3.11
N LEU A 47 -4.26 -15.58 -4.29
CA LEU A 47 -5.28 -15.27 -5.29
C LEU A 47 -4.77 -15.68 -6.68
N PRO A 48 -4.96 -16.96 -7.07
CA PRO A 48 -4.63 -17.43 -8.40
C PRO A 48 -5.46 -16.67 -9.44
N VAL A 49 -4.79 -16.06 -10.43
CA VAL A 49 -5.43 -15.18 -11.43
C VAL A 49 -6.42 -15.90 -12.35
N ASP A 50 -6.27 -17.21 -12.48
CA ASP A 50 -7.19 -18.12 -13.16
C ASP A 50 -8.52 -18.29 -12.40
N VAL A 51 -8.56 -17.96 -11.11
CA VAL A 51 -9.72 -18.12 -10.22
C VAL A 51 -10.26 -16.76 -9.73
N ALA A 52 -9.37 -15.80 -9.48
CA ALA A 52 -9.69 -14.45 -9.01
C ALA A 52 -9.19 -13.41 -10.02
N LEU A 53 -10.12 -12.79 -10.73
CA LEU A 53 -9.85 -11.69 -11.66
C LEU A 53 -10.23 -10.36 -11.00
N GLY A 54 -9.32 -9.38 -11.04
CA GLY A 54 -9.61 -8.02 -10.62
C GLY A 54 -8.49 -7.36 -9.82
N GLU A 55 -8.81 -6.18 -9.30
CA GLU A 55 -7.86 -5.33 -8.58
C GLU A 55 -7.37 -5.94 -7.25
N MET A 56 -8.08 -6.93 -6.69
CA MET A 56 -7.64 -7.60 -5.45
C MET A 56 -6.30 -8.32 -5.61
N VAL A 57 -6.03 -8.86 -6.81
CA VAL A 57 -4.73 -9.47 -7.13
C VAL A 57 -3.64 -8.40 -7.07
N LEU A 58 -3.92 -7.21 -7.58
CA LEU A 58 -2.98 -6.09 -7.57
C LEU A 58 -2.72 -5.60 -6.15
N ASN A 59 -3.77 -5.43 -5.34
CA ASN A 59 -3.65 -4.99 -3.95
C ASN A 59 -2.84 -5.99 -3.10
N VAL A 60 -3.21 -7.27 -3.13
CA VAL A 60 -2.50 -8.31 -2.37
C VAL A 60 -1.06 -8.47 -2.84
N GLY A 61 -0.83 -8.49 -4.16
CA GLY A 61 0.50 -8.61 -4.72
C GLY A 61 1.40 -7.44 -4.35
N ARG A 62 0.87 -6.21 -4.39
CA ARG A 62 1.58 -5.00 -3.99
C ARG A 62 1.89 -5.00 -2.49
N ALA A 63 0.96 -5.47 -1.66
CA ALA A 63 1.20 -5.62 -0.23
C ALA A 63 2.37 -6.57 0.06
N ILE A 64 2.43 -7.72 -0.63
CA ILE A 64 3.53 -8.69 -0.52
C ILE A 64 4.84 -8.08 -1.01
N ARG A 65 4.80 -7.33 -2.12
CA ARG A 65 6.00 -6.66 -2.63
C ARG A 65 6.53 -5.62 -1.64
N LEU A 66 5.67 -4.80 -1.06
CA LEU A 66 6.05 -3.83 -0.02
C LEU A 66 6.62 -4.54 1.22
N ALA A 67 6.05 -5.67 1.62
CA ALA A 67 6.59 -6.50 2.70
C ALA A 67 8.05 -6.92 2.43
N SER A 68 8.37 -7.31 1.18
CA SER A 68 9.74 -7.65 0.77
C SER A 68 10.70 -6.45 0.81
N LEU A 69 10.18 -5.22 0.72
CA LEU A 69 10.92 -3.98 0.89
C LEU A 69 11.01 -3.56 2.37
N GLY A 70 10.63 -4.42 3.32
CA GLY A 70 10.84 -4.17 4.73
C GLY A 70 10.04 -2.99 5.26
N VAL A 71 8.78 -2.81 4.83
CA VAL A 71 7.86 -1.87 5.48
C VAL A 71 7.55 -2.27 6.94
N ASP A 72 7.00 -1.36 7.72
CA ASP A 72 6.62 -1.60 9.13
C ASP A 72 5.15 -1.99 9.30
N GLY A 73 4.33 -1.76 8.27
CA GLY A 73 2.92 -2.08 8.21
C GLY A 73 2.32 -1.61 6.89
N ILE A 74 1.11 -2.07 6.59
CA ILE A 74 0.34 -1.71 5.39
C ILE A 74 -1.07 -1.27 5.80
N ILE A 75 -1.54 -0.17 5.20
CA ILE A 75 -2.93 0.25 5.27
C ILE A 75 -3.52 0.11 3.86
N ASP A 76 -4.56 -0.70 3.73
CA ASP A 76 -5.39 -0.81 2.53
C ASP A 76 -6.58 0.14 2.69
N ILE A 77 -6.72 1.10 1.77
CA ILE A 77 -7.79 2.08 1.78
C ILE A 77 -8.77 1.73 0.66
N SER A 78 -9.99 1.37 1.03
CA SER A 78 -11.01 0.92 0.08
C SER A 78 -12.30 1.75 0.21
N PRO A 79 -12.87 2.30 -0.88
CA PRO A 79 -14.12 3.02 -0.81
C PRO A 79 -15.33 2.05 -0.73
N PHE A 80 -16.37 2.46 -0.01
CA PHE A 80 -17.71 1.83 -0.04
C PHE A 80 -17.78 0.30 0.13
N THR A 81 -16.94 -0.29 0.98
CA THR A 81 -16.96 -1.74 1.26
C THR A 81 -17.06 -2.58 -0.02
N CYS A 82 -16.25 -2.21 -1.02
CA CYS A 82 -16.28 -2.82 -2.34
C CYS A 82 -15.80 -4.29 -2.30
N MET A 83 -16.14 -5.05 -3.34
CA MET A 83 -15.73 -6.46 -3.47
C MET A 83 -14.21 -6.65 -3.36
N ASN A 84 -13.42 -5.72 -3.91
CA ASN A 84 -11.97 -5.74 -3.83
C ASN A 84 -11.50 -5.70 -2.36
N GLY A 85 -11.97 -4.71 -1.59
CA GLY A 85 -11.61 -4.55 -0.18
C GLY A 85 -12.00 -5.76 0.67
N ILE A 86 -13.22 -6.29 0.48
CA ILE A 86 -13.71 -7.47 1.22
C ILE A 86 -12.81 -8.69 0.97
N VAL A 87 -12.45 -8.95 -0.29
CA VAL A 87 -11.61 -10.11 -0.63
C VAL A 87 -10.20 -9.91 -0.10
N CYS A 88 -9.62 -8.72 -0.24
CA CYS A 88 -8.32 -8.39 0.32
C CYS A 88 -8.30 -8.58 1.84
N GLU A 89 -9.30 -8.06 2.55
CA GLU A 89 -9.44 -8.19 4.01
C GLU A 89 -9.54 -9.65 4.46
N ALA A 90 -10.25 -10.50 3.71
CA ALA A 90 -10.33 -11.93 4.00
C ALA A 90 -8.99 -12.66 3.82
N VAL A 91 -8.15 -12.18 2.89
CA VAL A 91 -6.86 -12.80 2.54
C VAL A 91 -5.71 -12.30 3.43
N TYR A 92 -5.75 -11.04 3.86
CA TYR A 92 -4.66 -10.41 4.62
C TYR A 92 -4.22 -11.14 5.90
N PRO A 93 -5.08 -11.80 6.69
CA PRO A 93 -4.63 -12.58 7.85
C PRO A 93 -3.64 -13.68 7.47
N ARG A 94 -3.80 -14.32 6.31
CA ARG A 94 -2.85 -15.34 5.83
C ARG A 94 -1.57 -14.68 5.32
N VAL A 95 -1.69 -13.63 4.50
CA VAL A 95 -0.54 -12.87 4.00
C VAL A 95 0.32 -12.34 5.16
N SER A 96 -0.31 -11.75 6.17
CA SER A 96 0.36 -11.24 7.37
C SER A 96 1.23 -12.32 8.03
N ARG A 97 0.68 -13.52 8.27
CA ARG A 97 1.42 -14.64 8.86
C ARG A 97 2.61 -15.06 8.00
N ASP A 98 2.40 -15.21 6.70
CA ASP A 98 3.41 -15.65 5.76
C ASP A 98 4.52 -14.59 5.57
N GLN A 99 4.21 -13.31 5.81
CA GLN A 99 5.15 -12.18 5.84
C GLN A 99 5.69 -11.87 7.25
N GLY A 100 5.76 -12.88 8.13
CA GLY A 100 6.38 -12.77 9.45
C GLY A 100 5.57 -11.99 10.49
N GLY A 101 4.25 -11.90 10.31
CA GLY A 101 3.34 -11.17 11.19
C GLY A 101 3.22 -9.67 10.88
N LEU A 102 3.47 -9.27 9.63
CA LEU A 102 3.36 -7.87 9.18
C LEU A 102 1.94 -7.33 9.45
N PRO A 103 1.76 -6.21 10.17
CA PRO A 103 0.44 -5.62 10.37
C PRO A 103 -0.13 -5.09 9.05
N ILE A 104 -1.32 -5.57 8.69
CA ILE A 104 -2.06 -5.11 7.51
C ILE A 104 -3.47 -4.74 7.98
N ARG A 105 -3.91 -3.51 7.71
CA ARG A 105 -5.22 -3.01 8.14
C ARG A 105 -6.01 -2.44 6.96
N THR A 106 -7.24 -2.89 6.79
CA THR A 106 -8.18 -2.32 5.82
C THR A 106 -8.99 -1.20 6.47
N LEU A 107 -9.07 -0.05 5.82
CA LEU A 107 -9.87 1.11 6.22
C LEU A 107 -10.88 1.43 5.11
N TYR A 108 -12.16 1.31 5.44
CA TYR A 108 -13.24 1.64 4.51
C TYR A 108 -13.67 3.10 4.61
N PHE A 109 -13.80 3.80 3.49
CA PHE A 109 -14.38 5.15 3.46
C PHE A 109 -15.75 5.07 2.77
N ASP A 110 -16.81 4.99 3.57
CA ASP A 110 -18.20 4.76 3.12
C ASP A 110 -19.18 5.84 3.60
N GLY A 111 -18.65 6.93 4.19
CA GLY A 111 -19.46 8.03 4.74
C GLY A 111 -20.00 7.76 6.14
N THR A 112 -19.68 6.61 6.75
CA THR A 112 -19.98 6.36 8.16
C THR A 112 -18.98 7.08 9.07
N VAL A 113 -19.47 7.63 10.19
CA VAL A 113 -18.61 8.22 11.22
C VAL A 113 -17.94 7.07 11.97
N ARG A 114 -16.64 6.88 11.75
CA ARG A 114 -15.81 5.96 12.54
C ARG A 114 -14.79 6.74 13.36
N ASP A 115 -14.43 6.19 14.51
CA ASP A 115 -13.32 6.68 15.30
C ASP A 115 -11.98 6.25 14.66
N LEU A 116 -11.67 6.92 13.55
CA LEU A 116 -10.45 6.68 12.78
C LEU A 116 -9.18 6.97 13.60
N GLU A 117 -9.28 7.89 14.57
CA GLU A 117 -8.16 8.29 15.41
C GLU A 117 -7.71 7.11 16.30
N SER A 118 -8.64 6.51 17.05
CA SER A 118 -8.35 5.32 17.86
C SER A 118 -7.86 4.13 17.02
N ASP A 119 -8.45 3.90 15.84
CA ASP A 119 -8.05 2.82 14.93
C ASP A 119 -6.60 3.00 14.44
N ILE A 120 -6.21 4.23 14.08
CA ILE A 120 -4.86 4.55 13.64
C ILE A 120 -3.88 4.46 14.81
N GLU A 121 -4.24 4.93 16.00
CA GLU A 121 -3.39 4.85 17.20
C GLU A 121 -3.02 3.40 17.53
N LEU A 122 -4.02 2.51 17.60
CA LEU A 122 -3.79 1.08 17.83
C LEU A 122 -2.93 0.46 16.73
N TYR A 123 -3.20 0.81 15.47
CA TYR A 123 -2.41 0.31 14.35
C TYR A 123 -0.94 0.77 14.43
N LEU A 124 -0.68 2.03 14.81
CA LEU A 124 0.68 2.53 14.99
C LEU A 124 1.42 1.77 16.09
N ASP A 125 0.77 1.47 17.22
CA ASP A 125 1.37 0.66 18.29
C ASP A 125 1.74 -0.77 17.82
N LEU A 126 0.88 -1.39 17.01
CA LEU A 126 1.15 -2.70 16.40
C LEU A 126 2.34 -2.65 15.45
N THR A 127 2.40 -1.64 14.57
CA THR A 127 3.53 -1.48 13.61
C THR A 127 4.84 -1.17 14.31
N MET A 128 4.84 -0.36 15.37
CA MET A 128 6.02 -0.08 16.17
C MET A 128 6.53 -1.34 16.90
N SER A 129 5.62 -2.18 17.39
CA SER A 129 5.94 -3.46 18.01
C SER A 129 6.47 -4.50 17.01
N TYR A 130 5.96 -4.49 15.78
CA TYR A 130 6.46 -5.32 14.68
C TYR A 130 7.87 -4.87 14.24
N ARG A 131 8.07 -3.56 14.05
CA ARG A 131 9.35 -2.96 13.63
C ARG A 131 10.53 -3.38 14.50
N ARG A 132 10.33 -3.58 15.80
CA ARG A 132 11.38 -4.01 16.74
C ARG A 132 11.82 -5.46 16.55
N ARG A 133 10.97 -6.30 15.96
CA ARG A 133 11.16 -7.75 15.84
C ARG A 133 11.40 -8.24 14.42
N LYS A 134 11.02 -7.44 13.41
CA LYS A 134 11.18 -7.81 12.01
C LYS A 134 12.64 -8.00 11.64
N THR A 135 12.89 -8.93 10.72
CA THR A 135 14.23 -9.26 10.22
C THR A 135 14.57 -8.52 8.93
N THR A 136 13.57 -8.15 8.14
CA THR A 136 13.76 -7.44 6.86
C THR A 136 14.04 -5.95 7.12
N PRO A 137 15.24 -5.44 6.79
CA PRO A 137 15.58 -4.04 7.00
C PRO A 137 14.83 -3.14 6.02
N ARG A 138 14.55 -1.91 6.46
CA ARG A 138 14.08 -0.86 5.55
C ARG A 138 15.20 -0.47 4.59
N PRO A 139 14.88 -0.15 3.33
CA PRO A 139 15.79 0.55 2.45
C PRO A 139 16.31 1.81 3.12
N ALA A 140 17.56 2.16 2.85
CA ALA A 140 18.13 3.42 3.31
C ALA A 140 17.35 4.57 2.65
N SER A 141 16.43 5.21 3.38
CA SER A 141 15.75 6.38 2.86
C SER A 141 16.73 7.55 2.78
N VAL A 142 16.65 8.34 1.72
CA VAL A 142 17.42 9.59 1.61
C VAL A 142 17.12 10.53 2.79
N ALA A 143 15.90 10.46 3.35
CA ALA A 143 15.45 11.28 4.47
C ALA A 143 16.07 10.93 5.84
N THR A 144 16.66 9.74 6.02
CA THR A 144 17.31 9.35 7.28
C THR A 144 18.75 9.85 7.43
N ARG A 145 19.30 10.56 6.43
CA ARG A 145 20.48 11.40 6.64
C ARG A 145 20.09 12.58 7.53
N ARG A 146 20.09 12.37 8.85
CA ARG A 146 20.23 13.48 9.81
C ARG A 146 21.40 14.34 9.33
N PRO A 147 21.27 15.68 9.20
CA PRO A 147 22.46 16.49 9.13
C PRO A 147 23.21 16.22 10.44
N CYS A 148 24.44 15.69 10.35
CA CYS A 148 25.36 15.70 11.46
C CYS A 148 25.40 17.16 11.96
N ARG A 149 24.81 17.41 13.14
CA ARG A 149 24.97 18.70 13.82
C ARG A 149 26.45 18.81 14.17
N GLY A 150 27.16 19.64 13.42
CA GLY A 150 28.44 20.23 13.82
C GLY A 150 28.20 21.56 14.52
#